data_AF-A0A392PN24-F1
#
_entry.id   AF-A0A392PN24-F1
#
_cell.length_a   1.000
_cell.length_b   1.000
_cell.length_c   1.000
_cell.angle_alpha   90.00
_cell.angle_beta   90.00
_cell.angle_gamma   90.00
#
_symmetry.space_group_name_H-M   'P 1'
#
loop_
_entity.id
_entity.type
_entity.pdbx_description
1 polymer ?
#
loop_
_entity_poly.entity_id
_entity_poly.type
_entity_poly.pdbx_seq_one_letter_code
_entity_poly.pdbx_strand_id
1 'polypeptide(L)' 'MRLSFLASERRRPDQFTVLVRNVPPDADESVSELVEHFFMVNHPDHYLTHQ' A
#
# COMPACT_ATOMS: atom_id res chain seq x y z
N MET A 1 25.61 -7.91 8.53
CA MET A 1 24.90 -9.16 8.21
C MET A 1 23.40 -8.97 7.89
N ARG A 2 22.65 -8.03 8.50
CA ARG A 2 21.23 -7.78 8.16
C ARG A 2 20.98 -7.26 6.73
N LEU A 3 21.73 -6.23 6.30
CA LEU A 3 21.49 -5.59 4.99
C LEU A 3 21.77 -6.53 3.82
N SER A 4 22.86 -7.29 3.88
CA SER A 4 23.20 -8.30 2.86
C SER A 4 22.13 -9.38 2.76
N PHE A 5 21.58 -9.82 3.90
CA PHE A 5 20.48 -10.78 3.94
C PHE A 5 19.23 -10.22 3.25
N LEU A 6 18.78 -9.02 3.64
CA LEU A 6 17.59 -8.36 3.05
C LEU A 6 17.74 -8.13 1.54
N ALA A 7 18.95 -7.76 1.07
CA ALA A 7 19.21 -7.54 -0.34
C ALA A 7 19.24 -8.84 -1.17
N SER A 8 19.58 -9.98 -0.55
CA SER A 8 19.61 -11.30 -1.20
C SER A 8 18.30 -12.08 -1.09
N GLU A 9 17.33 -11.56 -0.33
CA GLU A 9 16.10 -12.26 -0.02
C GLU A 9 15.18 -12.36 -1.25
N ARG A 10 14.46 -13.47 -1.36
CA ARG A 10 13.50 -13.67 -2.46
C ARG A 10 12.33 -12.70 -2.35
N ARG A 11 11.69 -12.45 -3.49
CA ARG A 11 10.46 -11.64 -3.57
C ARG A 11 9.37 -12.25 -2.68
N ARG A 12 8.78 -11.43 -1.81
CA ARG A 12 7.67 -11.79 -0.93
C ARG A 12 6.63 -10.67 -0.84
N PRO A 13 5.35 -10.95 -0.55
CA PRO A 13 4.31 -9.92 -0.47
C PRO A 13 4.60 -8.79 0.54
N ASP A 14 5.25 -9.08 1.67
CA ASP A 14 5.62 -8.09 2.68
C ASP A 14 6.56 -6.99 2.16
N GLN A 15 7.26 -7.24 1.06
CA GLN A 15 8.13 -6.26 0.42
C GLN A 15 7.36 -5.26 -0.46
N PHE A 16 6.09 -5.55 -0.77
CA PHE A 16 5.26 -4.76 -1.71
C PHE A 16 3.89 -4.37 -1.13
N THR A 17 3.53 -4.85 0.05
CA THR A 17 2.25 -4.55 0.71
C THR A 17 2.47 -3.66 1.93
N VAL A 18 1.70 -2.57 2.01
CA VAL A 18 1.74 -1.62 3.13
C VAL A 18 0.44 -1.73 3.92
N LEU A 19 0.54 -1.81 5.25
CA LEU A 19 -0.61 -1.75 6.14
C LEU A 19 -1.01 -0.28 6.38
N VAL A 20 -2.20 0.09 5.92
CA VAL A 20 -2.80 1.43 6.15
C VAL A 20 -3.81 1.34 7.29
N ARG A 21 -3.75 2.28 8.24
CA ARG A 21 -4.65 2.35 9.40
C ARG A 21 -5.12 3.78 9.61
N ASN A 22 -6.23 3.93 10.34
CA ASN A 22 -6.84 5.23 10.65
C ASN A 22 -7.23 6.02 9.40
N VAL A 23 -7.82 5.35 8.40
CA VAL A 23 -8.44 6.03 7.26
C VAL A 23 -9.58 6.91 7.80
N PRO A 24 -9.59 8.22 7.48
CA PRO A 24 -10.65 9.10 7.96
C PRO A 24 -12.01 8.64 7.39
N PRO A 25 -13.09 8.69 8.18
CA PRO A 25 -14.42 8.38 7.67
C PRO A 25 -14.87 9.48 6.71
N ASP A 26 -15.48 9.08 5.62
CA ASP A 26 -16.17 9.97 4.68
C ASP A 26 -17.66 9.59 4.63
N ALA A 27 -18.53 10.58 4.38
CA ALA A 27 -19.97 10.37 4.36
C ALA A 27 -20.48 9.87 3.00
N ASP A 28 -19.73 10.15 1.94
CA ASP A 28 -20.10 9.91 0.54
C ASP A 28 -19.27 8.75 -0.05
N GLU A 29 -18.06 8.51 0.44
CA GLU A 29 -17.16 7.44 -0.02
C GLU A 29 -16.94 6.34 1.04
N SER A 30 -16.90 5.09 0.58
CA SER A 30 -16.44 3.97 1.38
C SER A 30 -14.92 4.02 1.61
N VAL A 31 -14.42 3.28 2.61
CA VAL A 31 -12.97 3.16 2.86
C VAL A 31 -12.22 2.61 1.64
N SER A 32 -12.85 1.74 0.86
CA SER A 32 -12.28 1.18 -0.36
C SER A 32 -12.05 2.27 -1.41
N GLU A 33 -13.08 3.09 -1.66
CA GLU A 33 -13.03 4.20 -2.63
C GLU A 33 -12.00 5.27 -2.20
N LEU A 34 -11.97 5.62 -0.91
CA LEU A 34 -11.00 6.56 -0.36
C LEU A 34 -9.55 6.08 -0.54
N VAL A 35 -9.28 4.81 -0.25
CA VAL A 35 -7.93 4.24 -0.41
C VAL A 35 -7.55 4.19 -1.88
N GLU A 36 -8.45 3.76 -2.76
CA GLU A 36 -8.21 3.72 -4.20
C GLU A 36 -7.90 5.11 -4.75
N HIS A 37 -8.75 6.11 -4.48
CA HIS A 37 -8.57 7.48 -4.92
C HIS A 37 -7.25 8.08 -4.39
N PHE A 38 -6.97 7.91 -3.09
CA PHE A 38 -5.75 8.43 -2.48
C PHE A 38 -4.51 7.89 -3.17
N PHE A 39 -4.40 6.58 -3.39
CA PHE A 39 -3.21 6.00 -3.98
C PHE A 39 -3.12 6.21 -5.49
N MET A 40 -4.23 6.26 -6.22
CA MET A 40 -4.22 6.61 -7.65
C MET A 40 -3.74 8.04 -7.88
N VAL A 41 -4.09 9.00 -7.02
CA VAL A 41 -3.66 10.39 -7.17
C VAL A 41 -2.23 10.60 -6.69
N ASN A 42 -1.86 10.04 -5.53
CA ASN A 42 -0.56 10.32 -4.91
C ASN A 42 0.55 9.37 -5.37
N HIS A 43 0.21 8.17 -5.82
CA HIS A 43 1.15 7.11 -6.21
C HIS A 43 0.74 6.40 -7.52
N PRO A 44 0.41 7.13 -8.60
CA PRO A 44 -0.21 6.58 -9.82
C PRO A 44 0.61 5.46 -10.48
N ASP A 45 1.94 5.59 -10.49
CA ASP A 45 2.82 4.63 -11.19
C ASP A 45 3.13 3.37 -10.35
N HIS A 46 2.76 3.36 -9.07
CA HIS A 46 3.18 2.32 -8.12
C HIS A 46 2.02 1.59 -7.45
N TYR A 47 0.82 2.19 -7.49
CA TYR A 47 -0.37 1.56 -6.94
C TYR A 47 -0.81 0.38 -7.79
N LEU A 48 -1.05 -0.77 -7.14
CA LEU A 48 -1.50 -1.99 -7.81
C LEU A 48 -2.89 -2.41 -7.38
N THR A 49 -3.13 -2.53 -6.08
CA THR A 49 -4.40 -3.03 -5.52
C THR A 49 -4.47 -2.76 -4.01
N HIS A 50 -5.66 -2.95 -3.44
CA HIS A 50 -5.93 -2.97 -1.99
C HIS A 50 -6.88 -4.13 -1.65
N GLN A 51 -6.96 -4.50 -0.36
CA GLN A 51 -7.85 -5.54 0.18
C GLN A 51 -8.48 -5.07 1.49
#